data_AF-A0A4Y3TWV9-F1
#
_entry.id   AF-A0A4Y3TWV9-F1
#
_cell.length_a   1.000
_cell.length_b   1.000
_cell.length_c   1.000
_cell.angle_alpha   90.00
_cell.angle_beta   90.00
_cell.angle_gamma   90.00
#
_symmetry.space_group_name_H-M   'P 1'
#
loop_
_entity.id
_entity.type
_entity.pdbx_description
1 polymer ?
#
loop_
_entity_poly.entity_id
_entity_poly.type
_entity_poly.pdbx_seq_one_letter_code
_entity_poly.pdbx_strand_id
1 'polypeptide(L)'
;MPQTFPLTDPLQVAARTAWGEARGEGAAGMQAVLCAGMNRVARPAWWGRDICSVFLHPWQFSCWNTNDPNRALLLTVTATDPQFQTALALAQRLVAGTLIDITRGADSYYDTRLSHAPAWVAPRLYRCTIGHHAFYRVGPSGEG
;
A
#
# COMPACT_ATOMS: atom_id res chain seq x y z
N MET A 1 -28.38 -1.01 2.02
CA MET A 1 -27.63 -0.29 3.08
C MET A 1 -26.17 -0.24 2.67
N PRO A 2 -25.50 0.93 2.68
CA PRO A 2 -24.05 0.96 2.52
C PRO A 2 -23.42 0.18 3.68
N GLN A 3 -22.56 -0.79 3.37
CA GLN A 3 -21.85 -1.56 4.38
C GLN A 3 -20.79 -0.66 5.03
N THR A 4 -21.00 -0.29 6.29
CA THR A 4 -19.95 0.28 7.13
C THR A 4 -19.01 -0.84 7.54
N PHE A 5 -17.78 -0.80 7.04
CA PHE A 5 -16.72 -1.69 7.51
C PHE A 5 -15.93 -0.99 8.63
N PRO A 6 -15.57 -1.72 9.69
CA PRO A 6 -14.74 -1.12 10.73
C PRO A 6 -13.31 -0.98 10.20
N LEU A 7 -12.69 0.19 10.41
CA LEU A 7 -11.26 0.45 10.13
C LEU A 7 -10.32 -0.34 11.08
N THR A 8 -10.84 -1.37 11.75
CA THR A 8 -10.11 -2.28 12.61
C THR A 8 -9.93 -3.66 11.97
N ASP A 9 -10.59 -3.95 10.84
CA ASP A 9 -10.42 -5.21 10.09
C ASP A 9 -9.20 -5.12 9.14
N PRO A 10 -8.11 -5.88 9.39
CA PRO A 10 -6.92 -5.87 8.56
C PRO A 10 -7.18 -6.21 7.10
N LEU A 11 -8.15 -7.09 6.83
CA LEU A 11 -8.48 -7.51 5.47
C LEU A 11 -9.06 -6.32 4.68
N GLN A 12 -10.02 -5.60 5.27
CA GLN A 12 -10.66 -4.44 4.63
C GLN A 12 -9.67 -3.29 4.48
N VAL A 13 -8.85 -3.03 5.50
CA VAL A 13 -7.83 -1.97 5.44
C VAL A 13 -6.82 -2.27 4.33
N ALA A 14 -6.28 -3.48 4.26
CA ALA A 14 -5.31 -3.86 3.24
C ALA A 14 -5.93 -3.81 1.82
N ALA A 15 -7.12 -4.39 1.63
CA ALA A 15 -7.77 -4.40 0.31
C ALA A 15 -8.07 -2.98 -0.21
N ARG A 16 -8.58 -2.10 0.64
CA ARG A 16 -8.91 -0.72 0.26
C ARG A 16 -7.66 0.12 0.02
N THR A 17 -6.59 -0.15 0.76
CA THR A 17 -5.29 0.47 0.50
C THR A 17 -4.75 0.05 -0.86
N ALA A 18 -4.72 -1.25 -1.17
CA ALA A 18 -4.25 -1.74 -2.46
C ALA A 18 -5.06 -1.16 -3.63
N TRP A 19 -6.39 -1.15 -3.52
CA TRP A 19 -7.27 -0.57 -4.53
C TRP A 19 -7.11 0.95 -4.66
N GLY A 20 -7.00 1.65 -3.53
CA GLY A 20 -6.83 3.10 -3.50
C GLY A 20 -5.52 3.56 -4.14
N GLU A 21 -4.43 2.86 -3.82
CA GLU A 21 -3.07 3.21 -4.24
C GLU A 21 -2.71 2.71 -5.64
N ALA A 22 -3.24 1.54 -6.05
CA ALA A 22 -2.67 0.83 -7.20
C ALA A 22 -3.68 0.09 -8.08
N ARG A 23 -4.98 0.38 -8.01
CA ARG A 23 -5.97 -0.26 -8.92
C ARG A 23 -5.64 -0.06 -10.40
N GLY A 24 -5.08 1.09 -10.77
CA GLY A 24 -4.65 1.40 -12.14
C GLY A 24 -3.41 0.62 -12.60
N GLU A 25 -2.67 0.02 -11.67
CA GLU A 25 -1.45 -0.76 -11.92
C GLU A 25 -1.72 -2.27 -11.99
N GLY A 26 -2.98 -2.69 -11.84
CA GLY A 26 -3.39 -4.08 -11.86
C GLY A 26 -2.91 -4.89 -10.65
N ALA A 27 -3.02 -6.22 -10.74
CA ALA A 27 -2.75 -7.13 -9.63
C ALA A 27 -1.30 -7.02 -9.11
N ALA A 28 -0.32 -6.85 -10.01
CA ALA A 28 1.09 -6.74 -9.63
C ALA A 28 1.36 -5.44 -8.85
N GLY A 29 0.83 -4.30 -9.29
CA GLY A 29 0.98 -3.04 -8.55
C GLY A 29 0.30 -3.07 -7.19
N MET A 30 -0.92 -3.61 -7.13
CA MET A 30 -1.64 -3.81 -5.86
C MET A 30 -0.86 -4.69 -4.89
N GLN A 31 -0.32 -5.81 -5.36
CA GLN A 31 0.53 -6.68 -4.54
C GLN A 31 1.79 -5.94 -4.06
N ALA A 32 2.45 -5.17 -4.93
CA ALA A 32 3.66 -4.45 -4.58
C ALA A 32 3.43 -3.41 -3.45
N VAL A 33 2.32 -2.67 -3.49
CA VAL A 33 1.91 -1.76 -2.40
C VAL A 33 1.72 -2.52 -1.09
N LEU A 34 1.01 -3.66 -1.13
CA LEU A 34 0.81 -4.51 0.04
C LEU A 34 2.13 -5.04 0.61
N CYS A 35 3.07 -5.44 -0.25
CA CYS A 35 4.40 -5.88 0.16
C CYS A 35 5.17 -4.77 0.87
N ALA A 36 5.15 -3.55 0.34
CA ALA A 36 5.80 -2.40 0.99
C ALA A 36 5.20 -2.12 2.37
N GLY A 37 3.88 -2.19 2.50
CA GLY A 37 3.20 -2.09 3.80
C GLY A 37 3.63 -3.20 4.77
N MET A 38 3.72 -4.45 4.31
CA MET A 38 4.17 -5.57 5.16
C MET A 38 5.65 -5.48 5.55
N ASN A 39 6.50 -4.91 4.70
CA ASN A 39 7.89 -4.64 5.04
C ASN A 39 8.02 -3.60 6.16
N ARG A 40 7.10 -2.63 6.24
CA ARG A 40 6.96 -1.72 7.39
C ARG A 40 6.44 -2.44 8.64
N VAL A 41 5.42 -3.30 8.50
CA VAL A 41 4.90 -4.12 9.63
C VAL A 41 5.98 -5.01 10.23
N ALA A 42 6.82 -5.63 9.38
CA ALA A 42 7.93 -6.47 9.81
C ALA A 42 9.07 -5.69 10.51
N ARG A 43 9.07 -4.36 10.41
CA ARG A 43 10.03 -3.46 11.08
C ARG A 43 9.28 -2.34 11.80
N PRO A 44 8.65 -2.64 12.94
CA PRO A 44 7.87 -1.66 13.68
C PRO A 44 8.70 -0.40 13.98
N ALA A 45 8.13 0.75 13.68
CA ALA A 45 8.75 2.05 13.90
C ALA A 45 7.66 3.11 14.16
N TRP A 46 7.97 4.39 13.93
CA TRP A 46 7.00 5.49 14.05
C TRP A 46 5.75 5.30 13.17
N TRP A 47 5.84 4.50 12.10
CA TRP A 47 4.72 4.16 11.21
C TRP A 47 3.77 3.09 11.74
N GLY A 48 4.01 2.47 12.91
CA GLY A 48 3.15 1.43 13.47
C GLY A 48 3.80 0.05 13.51
N ARG A 49 3.00 -0.95 13.90
CA ARG A 49 3.48 -2.31 14.26
C ARG A 49 2.63 -3.46 13.73
N ASP A 50 1.45 -3.17 13.21
CA ASP A 50 0.48 -4.12 12.68
C ASP A 50 -0.19 -3.55 11.43
N ILE A 51 -0.94 -4.36 10.69
CA ILE A 51 -1.54 -3.97 9.40
C ILE A 51 -2.38 -2.70 9.55
N CYS A 52 -3.30 -2.65 10.51
CA CYS A 52 -4.18 -1.50 10.67
C CYS A 52 -3.40 -0.24 11.07
N SER A 53 -2.48 -0.33 12.05
CA SER A 53 -1.69 0.82 12.45
C SER A 53 -0.77 1.33 11.35
N VAL A 54 -0.14 0.44 10.56
CA VAL A 54 0.75 0.84 9.45
C VAL A 54 0.00 1.42 8.27
N PHE A 55 -1.10 0.78 7.87
CA PHE A 55 -1.82 1.15 6.65
C PHE A 55 -2.68 2.40 6.85
N LEU A 56 -3.12 2.67 8.08
CA LEU A 56 -3.88 3.86 8.42
C LEU A 56 -3.01 4.96 9.04
N HIS A 57 -1.69 4.74 9.21
CA HIS A 57 -0.82 5.76 9.75
C HIS A 57 -0.83 6.98 8.81
N PRO A 58 -0.94 8.21 9.35
CA PRO A 58 -1.00 9.42 8.53
C PRO A 58 0.13 9.47 7.49
N TRP A 59 -0.24 9.82 6.26
CA TRP A 59 0.68 10.01 5.13
C TRP A 59 1.41 8.76 4.63
N GLN A 60 1.15 7.56 5.17
CA GLN A 60 1.78 6.32 4.68
C GLN A 60 1.21 5.81 3.36
N PHE A 61 -0.08 6.06 3.14
CA PHE A 61 -0.82 5.71 1.93
C PHE A 61 -1.77 6.86 1.64
N SER A 62 -1.56 7.54 0.51
CA SER A 62 -2.23 8.80 0.23
C SER A 62 -3.73 8.66 0.10
N CYS A 63 -4.21 7.48 -0.31
CA CYS A 63 -5.63 7.19 -0.45
C CYS A 63 -6.44 7.44 0.84
N TRP A 64 -5.80 7.33 2.01
CA TRP A 64 -6.45 7.60 3.31
C TRP A 64 -6.40 9.08 3.71
N ASN A 65 -5.73 9.96 2.99
CA ASN A 65 -5.70 11.38 3.36
C ASN A 65 -7.09 12.02 3.16
N THR A 66 -7.47 12.97 4.03
CA THR A 66 -8.81 13.58 4.00
C THR A 66 -9.14 14.27 2.69
N ASN A 67 -8.11 14.79 2.01
CA ASN A 67 -8.25 15.56 0.77
C ASN A 67 -8.01 14.70 -0.48
N ASP A 68 -7.75 13.40 -0.32
CA ASP A 68 -7.53 12.51 -1.46
C ASP A 68 -8.87 12.15 -2.11
N PRO A 69 -9.05 12.38 -3.44
CA PRO A 69 -10.30 12.06 -4.12
C PRO A 69 -10.66 10.57 -4.05
N ASN A 70 -9.67 9.69 -3.86
CA ASN A 70 -9.89 8.26 -3.70
C ASN A 70 -10.49 7.90 -2.34
N ARG A 71 -10.41 8.77 -1.32
CA ARG A 71 -10.90 8.43 0.03
C ARG A 71 -12.40 8.12 0.03
N ALA A 72 -13.22 8.94 -0.62
CA ALA A 72 -14.66 8.67 -0.69
C ALA A 72 -14.97 7.38 -1.46
N LEU A 73 -14.22 7.13 -2.54
CA LEU A 73 -14.38 5.94 -3.38
C LEU A 73 -13.97 4.66 -2.63
N LEU A 74 -12.81 4.67 -1.99
CA LEU A 74 -12.34 3.52 -1.23
C LEU A 74 -13.20 3.27 0.02
N LEU A 75 -13.92 4.26 0.55
CA LEU A 75 -14.86 4.05 1.66
C LEU A 75 -16.19 3.43 1.21
N THR A 76 -16.47 3.37 -0.09
CA THR A 76 -17.75 2.92 -0.63
C THR A 76 -17.62 1.75 -1.60
N VAL A 77 -16.41 1.47 -2.10
CA VAL A 77 -16.17 0.36 -3.01
C VAL A 77 -16.56 -0.98 -2.37
N THR A 78 -17.14 -1.85 -3.19
CA THR A 78 -17.61 -3.18 -2.77
C THR A 78 -17.09 -4.23 -3.75
N ALA A 79 -17.34 -5.51 -3.44
CA ALA A 79 -16.95 -6.62 -4.30
C ALA A 79 -17.66 -6.65 -5.67
N THR A 80 -18.54 -5.70 -6.00
CA THR A 80 -19.04 -5.54 -7.38
C THR A 80 -17.96 -4.98 -8.32
N ASP A 81 -16.91 -4.34 -7.79
CA ASP A 81 -15.77 -3.86 -8.55
C ASP A 81 -14.73 -5.00 -8.73
N PRO A 82 -14.39 -5.41 -9.97
CA PRO A 82 -13.44 -6.50 -10.22
C PRO A 82 -12.01 -6.22 -9.72
N GLN A 83 -11.58 -4.96 -9.72
CA GLN A 83 -10.28 -4.57 -9.16
C GLN A 83 -10.31 -4.69 -7.64
N PHE A 84 -11.44 -4.37 -7.01
CA PHE A 84 -11.60 -4.56 -5.57
C PHE A 84 -11.66 -6.04 -5.17
N GLN A 85 -12.29 -6.90 -5.99
CA GLN A 85 -12.21 -8.35 -5.80
C GLN A 85 -10.75 -8.85 -5.84
N THR A 86 -9.97 -8.34 -6.79
CA THR A 86 -8.53 -8.64 -6.88
C THR A 86 -7.79 -8.17 -5.63
N ALA A 87 -8.07 -6.96 -5.17
CA ALA A 87 -7.49 -6.41 -3.94
C ALA A 87 -7.86 -7.25 -2.70
N LEU A 88 -9.10 -7.73 -2.60
CA LEU A 88 -9.55 -8.62 -1.53
C LEU A 88 -8.78 -9.95 -1.55
N ALA A 89 -8.61 -10.57 -2.72
CA ALA A 89 -7.86 -11.83 -2.84
C ALA A 89 -6.39 -11.66 -2.44
N LEU A 90 -5.75 -10.55 -2.81
CA LEU A 90 -4.39 -10.24 -2.39
C LEU A 90 -4.31 -9.94 -0.88
N ALA A 91 -5.27 -9.20 -0.34
CA ALA A 91 -5.35 -8.90 1.09
C ALA A 91 -5.59 -10.16 1.94
N GLN A 92 -6.38 -11.13 1.45
CA GLN A 92 -6.54 -12.44 2.09
C GLN A 92 -5.21 -13.17 2.21
N ARG A 93 -4.42 -13.19 1.13
CA ARG A 93 -3.07 -13.77 1.14
C ARG A 93 -2.14 -13.05 2.10
N LEU A 94 -2.22 -11.72 2.18
CA LEU A 94 -1.44 -10.91 3.11
C LEU A 94 -1.76 -11.27 4.56
N VAL A 95 -3.04 -11.29 4.93
CA VAL A 95 -3.48 -11.61 6.30
C VAL A 95 -3.13 -13.07 6.66
N ALA A 96 -3.19 -13.98 5.69
CA ALA A 96 -2.77 -15.37 5.85
C ALA A 96 -1.23 -15.56 5.88
N GLY A 97 -0.43 -14.51 5.65
CA GLY A 97 1.03 -14.60 5.61
C GLY A 97 1.59 -15.34 4.38
N THR A 98 0.81 -15.44 3.30
CA THR A 98 1.15 -16.16 2.05
C THR A 98 1.32 -15.24 0.84
N LEU A 99 1.27 -13.92 1.05
CA LEU A 99 1.60 -12.95 0.00
C LEU A 99 3.12 -12.89 -0.18
N ILE A 100 3.58 -13.19 -1.39
CA ILE A 100 5.01 -13.18 -1.73
C ILE A 100 5.48 -11.74 -1.94
N ASP A 101 6.61 -11.36 -1.33
CA ASP A 101 7.24 -10.06 -1.59
C ASP A 101 7.86 -10.00 -2.99
N ILE A 102 7.29 -9.16 -3.86
CA ILE A 102 7.79 -8.91 -5.22
C ILE A 102 8.61 -7.62 -5.33
N THR A 103 8.78 -6.89 -4.22
CA THR A 103 9.44 -5.58 -4.15
C THR A 103 10.88 -5.63 -3.65
N ARG A 104 11.38 -6.83 -3.33
CA ARG A 104 12.74 -7.07 -2.81
C ARG A 104 13.01 -6.29 -1.51
N GLY A 105 12.06 -6.32 -0.57
CA GLY A 105 12.19 -5.70 0.75
C GLY A 105 12.05 -4.17 0.75
N ALA A 106 11.37 -3.59 -0.25
CA ALA A 106 11.12 -2.16 -0.31
C ALA A 106 10.12 -1.73 0.77
N ASP A 107 10.29 -0.52 1.30
CA ASP A 107 9.40 0.10 2.30
C ASP A 107 8.84 1.44 1.82
N SER A 108 9.32 1.94 0.68
CA SER A 108 8.99 3.25 0.12
C SER A 108 8.80 3.12 -1.38
N TYR A 109 7.86 3.88 -1.93
CA TYR A 109 7.66 3.97 -3.37
C TYR A 109 7.10 5.33 -3.75
N TYR A 110 7.21 5.66 -5.03
CA TYR A 110 6.51 6.81 -5.60
C TYR A 110 6.10 6.51 -7.03
N ASP A 111 5.08 7.25 -7.50
CA ASP A 111 4.63 7.22 -8.88
C ASP A 111 5.62 7.98 -9.78
N THR A 112 6.20 7.28 -10.74
CA THR A 112 7.21 7.81 -11.67
C THR A 112 6.64 8.84 -12.65
N ARG A 113 5.31 9.02 -12.70
CA ARG A 113 4.63 10.06 -13.48
C ARG A 113 4.58 11.40 -12.76
N LEU A 114 4.95 11.45 -11.47
CA LEU A 114 5.10 12.72 -10.77
C LEU A 114 6.16 13.60 -11.44
N SER A 115 5.92 14.90 -11.49
CA SER A 115 6.83 15.86 -12.15
C SER A 115 8.21 15.94 -11.51
N HIS A 116 8.32 15.57 -10.22
CA HIS A 116 9.57 15.55 -9.47
C HIS A 116 9.66 14.30 -8.60
N ALA A 117 10.86 13.71 -8.57
CA ALA A 117 11.16 12.63 -7.64
C ALA A 117 11.22 13.16 -6.20
N PRO A 118 10.75 12.38 -5.20
CA PRO A 118 10.91 12.74 -3.79
C PRO A 118 12.39 12.88 -3.39
N ALA A 119 12.68 13.76 -2.42
CA ALA A 119 14.05 14.05 -1.98
C ALA A 119 14.81 12.84 -1.40
N TRP A 120 14.09 11.83 -0.91
CA TRP A 120 14.68 10.60 -0.38
C TRP A 120 15.13 9.60 -1.46
N VAL A 121 14.81 9.86 -2.74
CA VAL A 121 15.19 8.97 -3.85
C VAL A 121 16.71 8.98 -4.02
N ALA A 122 17.32 7.80 -3.93
CA ALA A 122 18.75 7.60 -4.18
C ALA A 122 19.01 6.24 -4.84
N PRO A 123 19.95 6.14 -5.81
CA PRO A 123 20.22 4.89 -6.53
C PRO A 123 20.56 3.70 -5.63
N ARG A 124 21.27 3.93 -4.52
CA ARG A 124 21.62 2.88 -3.53
C ARG A 124 20.40 2.23 -2.87
N LEU A 125 19.29 2.96 -2.77
CA LEU A 125 18.07 2.54 -2.11
C LEU A 125 17.12 1.80 -3.07
N TYR A 126 17.32 1.95 -4.39
CA TYR A 126 16.44 1.38 -5.42
C TYR A 126 16.39 -0.15 -5.35
N ARG A 127 15.22 -0.72 -5.62
CA ARG A 127 14.99 -2.16 -5.60
C ARG A 127 14.42 -2.69 -6.92
N CYS A 128 13.35 -2.07 -7.40
CA CYS A 128 12.69 -2.41 -8.65
C CYS A 128 11.64 -1.36 -9.05
N THR A 129 11.13 -1.47 -10.27
CA THR A 129 9.95 -0.74 -10.74
C THR A 129 8.89 -1.74 -11.15
N ILE A 130 7.65 -1.53 -10.71
CA ILE A 130 6.49 -2.37 -11.04
C ILE A 130 5.39 -1.42 -11.50
N GLY A 131 5.01 -1.53 -12.78
CA GLY A 131 4.14 -0.53 -13.41
C GLY A 131 4.79 0.85 -13.37
N HIS A 132 4.04 1.85 -12.91
CA HIS A 132 4.50 3.22 -12.71
C HIS A 132 5.05 3.48 -11.29
N HIS A 133 5.17 2.47 -10.43
CA HIS A 133 5.75 2.64 -9.09
C HIS A 133 7.20 2.21 -9.06
N ALA A 134 8.10 3.13 -8.67
CA ALA A 134 9.49 2.82 -8.36
C ALA A 134 9.63 2.57 -6.85
N PHE A 135 10.18 1.40 -6.50
CA PHE A 135 10.29 0.89 -5.13
C PHE A 135 11.71 1.01 -4.59
N TYR A 136 11.81 1.44 -3.33
CA TYR A 136 13.05 1.73 -2.62
C TYR A 136 12.98 1.16 -1.20
N ARG A 137 14.14 0.86 -0.62
CA ARG A 137 14.29 0.56 0.80
C ARG A 137 14.99 1.75 1.45
N VAL A 138 14.24 2.55 2.20
CA VAL A 138 14.71 3.81 2.83
C VAL A 138 14.93 3.62 4.33
N GLY A 139 14.09 2.84 5.00
CA GLY A 139 14.10 2.70 6.46
C GLY A 139 13.50 3.90 7.21
N PRO A 140 13.08 3.73 8.48
CA PRO A 140 12.44 4.77 9.28
C PRO A 140 13.33 5.99 9.56
N SER A 141 14.65 5.91 9.40
CA SER A 141 15.61 6.99 9.64
C SER A 141 16.51 7.27 8.42
N GLY A 142 16.17 6.74 7.24
CA GLY A 142 16.96 6.91 6.02
C GLY A 142 18.19 5.99 5.94
N GLU A 143 18.23 4.96 6.77
CA GLU A 143 19.37 4.04 6.93
C GLU A 143 19.39 2.87 5.94
N GLY A 144 18.34 2.72 5.11
CA GLY A 144 18.14 1.62 4.16
C GLY A 144 19.19 1.48 3.07
#